data_AF-X1JLI0-F1
#
_entry.id   AF-X1JLI0-F1
#
_cell.length_a   1.000
_cell.length_b   1.000
_cell.length_c   1.000
_cell.angle_alpha   90.00
_cell.angle_beta   90.00
_cell.angle_gamma   90.00
#
_symmetry.space_group_name_H-M   'P 1'
#
loop_
_entity.id
_entity.type
_entity.pdbx_description
1 polymer ?
#
loop_
_entity_poly.entity_id
_entity_poly.type
_entity_poly.pdbx_seq_one_letter_code
_entity_poly.pdbx_strand_id
1 'polypeptide(L)'
;RPRLLLLDEIAGGLTEGECRELVVTIRGIHAQGVGIVWIEHVVHALLAVVGRLMVLDFGRVVAEGDPATVMRSREVQTIYMGVPA
;
A
#
# COMPACT_ATOMS: atom_id res chain seq x y z
N ARG A 1 6.05 -5.04 -23.30
CA ARG A 1 5.09 -4.58 -22.25
C ARG A 1 5.42 -5.34 -20.96
N PRO A 2 5.74 -4.67 -19.85
CA PRO A 2 6.10 -5.36 -18.61
C PRO A 2 4.90 -6.12 -18.04
N ARG A 3 5.17 -7.24 -17.36
CA ARG A 3 4.14 -8.02 -16.65
C ARG A 3 3.97 -7.59 -15.19
N LEU A 4 4.97 -6.90 -14.65
CA LEU A 4 5.06 -6.47 -13.26
C LEU A 4 5.69 -5.08 -13.20
N LEU A 5 5.13 -4.22 -12.35
CA LEU A 5 5.65 -2.90 -12.01
C LEU A 5 5.93 -2.86 -10.51
N LEU A 6 7.13 -2.41 -10.13
CA LEU A 6 7.55 -2.20 -8.75
C LEU A 6 7.60 -0.70 -8.49
N LEU A 7 6.91 -0.25 -7.46
CA LEU A 7 6.82 1.16 -7.07
C LEU A 7 7.36 1.30 -5.65
N ASP A 8 8.30 2.23 -5.47
CA ASP A 8 9.02 2.44 -4.21
C ASP A 8 8.83 3.88 -3.73
N GLU A 9 7.96 4.06 -2.73
CA GLU A 9 7.72 5.33 -2.03
C GLU A 9 7.39 6.54 -2.92
N ILE A 10 6.70 6.28 -4.03
CA ILE A 10 6.44 7.30 -5.05
C ILE A 10 5.35 8.32 -4.67
N ALA A 11 4.59 8.10 -3.59
CA ALA A 11 3.61 9.08 -3.11
C ALA A 11 4.19 10.10 -2.11
N GLY A 12 5.46 9.95 -1.71
CA GLY A 12 6.13 10.87 -0.80
C GLY A 12 6.15 12.31 -1.36
N GLY A 13 5.65 13.26 -0.56
CA GLY A 13 5.66 14.69 -0.90
C GLY A 13 4.56 15.17 -1.86
N LEU A 14 3.68 14.26 -2.31
CA LEU A 14 2.52 14.64 -3.12
C LEU A 14 1.44 15.33 -2.26
N THR A 15 0.76 16.30 -2.86
CA THR A 15 -0.49 16.83 -2.35
C THR A 15 -1.60 15.78 -2.46
N GLU A 16 -2.70 15.98 -1.74
CA GLU A 16 -3.84 15.07 -1.78
C GLU A 16 -4.44 14.94 -3.21
N GLY A 17 -4.41 16.02 -3.99
CA GLY A 17 -4.82 16.02 -5.39
C GLY A 17 -3.94 15.14 -6.26
N GLU A 18 -2.62 15.30 -6.14
CA GLU A 18 -1.64 14.52 -6.88
C GLU A 18 -1.68 13.03 -6.48
N CYS A 19 -1.90 12.71 -5.21
CA CYS A 19 -2.14 11.34 -4.75
C CYS A 19 -3.36 10.70 -5.43
N ARG A 20 -4.45 11.45 -5.62
CA ARG A 20 -5.64 10.94 -6.34
C ARG A 20 -5.32 10.66 -7.81
N GLU A 21 -4.57 11.55 -8.47
CA GLU A 21 -4.14 11.36 -9.87
C GLU A 21 -3.21 10.15 -10.01
N LEU A 22 -2.30 9.96 -9.06
CA LEU A 22 -1.43 8.80 -8.99
C LEU A 22 -2.24 7.51 -8.87
N VAL A 23 -3.22 7.46 -7.97
CA VAL A 23 -4.11 6.30 -7.80
C VAL A 23 -4.87 5.97 -9.10
N VAL A 24 -5.38 6.98 -9.80
CA VAL A 24 -6.04 6.80 -11.11
C VAL A 24 -5.08 6.20 -12.14
N THR A 25 -3.84 6.70 -12.19
CA THR A 25 -2.80 6.21 -13.10
C THR A 25 -2.46 4.74 -12.82
N ILE A 26 -2.24 4.38 -11.56
CA ILE A 26 -1.94 3.00 -11.12
C ILE A 26 -3.09 2.06 -11.50
N ARG A 27 -4.34 2.48 -11.28
CA ARG A 27 -5.53 1.69 -11.69
C ARG A 27 -5.57 1.46 -13.19
N GLY A 28 -5.27 2.48 -13.99
CA GLY A 28 -5.21 2.37 -15.46
C GLY A 28 -4.15 1.39 -15.94
N ILE A 29 -2.99 1.37 -15.29
CA ILE A 29 -1.91 0.40 -15.58
C ILE A 29 -2.33 -1.02 -15.18
N HIS A 30 -2.92 -1.20 -14.00
CA HIS A 30 -3.41 -2.51 -13.57
C HIS A 30 -4.49 -3.04 -14.53
N ALA A 31 -5.44 -2.20 -14.97
CA ALA A 31 -6.53 -2.60 -15.87
C ALA A 31 -6.02 -3.18 -17.21
N GLN A 32 -4.78 -2.88 -17.57
CA GLN A 32 -4.10 -3.42 -18.75
C GLN A 32 -3.51 -4.83 -18.54
N GLY A 33 -3.69 -5.44 -17.36
CA GLY A 33 -3.16 -6.76 -17.01
C GLY A 33 -1.74 -6.74 -16.43
N VAL A 34 -1.24 -5.58 -16.02
CA VAL A 34 0.09 -5.44 -15.39
C VAL A 34 -0.07 -5.64 -13.88
N GLY A 35 0.69 -6.57 -13.29
CA GLY A 35 0.77 -6.72 -11.84
C GLY A 35 1.51 -5.53 -11.21
N ILE A 36 1.10 -5.12 -10.02
CA ILE A 36 1.73 -3.99 -9.31
C ILE A 36 2.10 -4.43 -7.91
N VAL A 37 3.35 -4.20 -7.52
CA VAL A 37 3.82 -4.27 -6.14
C VAL A 37 4.25 -2.86 -5.75
N TRP A 38 3.65 -2.33 -4.69
CA TRP A 38 3.87 -0.96 -4.26
C TRP A 38 4.21 -0.94 -2.77
N ILE A 39 5.36 -0.36 -2.45
CA ILE A 39 5.83 -0.06 -1.11
C ILE A 39 5.57 1.42 -0.84
N GLU A 40 4.95 1.74 0.29
CA GLU A 40 4.56 3.12 0.60
C GLU A 40 4.35 3.32 2.10
N HIS A 41 4.70 4.50 2.62
CA HIS A 41 4.38 4.91 3.99
C HIS A 41 3.05 5.67 4.07
N VAL A 42 2.59 6.23 2.95
CA VAL A 42 1.28 6.88 2.77
C VAL A 42 0.14 5.85 2.66
N VAL A 43 -0.29 5.30 3.80
CA VAL A 43 -1.27 4.20 3.86
C VAL A 43 -2.58 4.49 3.15
N HIS A 44 -3.12 5.71 3.24
CA HIS A 44 -4.40 6.05 2.62
C HIS A 44 -4.38 5.91 1.09
N ALA A 45 -3.24 6.17 0.45
CA ALA A 45 -3.07 6.00 -1.00
C ALA A 45 -3.01 4.51 -1.39
N LEU A 46 -2.27 3.69 -0.63
CA LEU A 46 -2.25 2.24 -0.81
C LEU A 46 -3.66 1.65 -0.69
N LEU A 47 -4.36 1.95 0.41
CA LEU A 47 -5.71 1.42 0.70
C LEU A 47 -6.73 1.79 -0.37
N ALA A 48 -6.51 2.88 -1.13
CA ALA A 48 -7.39 3.28 -2.21
C ALA A 48 -7.30 2.37 -3.45
N VAL A 49 -6.25 1.57 -3.61
CA VAL A 49 -6.02 0.81 -4.86
C VAL A 49 -5.61 -0.65 -4.69
N VAL A 50 -4.99 -1.02 -3.56
CA VAL A 50 -4.47 -2.38 -3.40
C VAL A 50 -5.57 -3.37 -3.05
N GLY A 51 -5.53 -4.56 -3.67
CA GLY A 51 -6.41 -5.68 -3.32
C GLY A 51 -5.86 -6.61 -2.24
N ARG A 52 -4.56 -6.50 -1.94
CA ARG A 52 -3.86 -7.26 -0.90
C ARG A 52 -2.83 -6.34 -0.25
N LEU A 53 -2.76 -6.38 1.06
CA LEU A 53 -1.81 -5.61 1.87
C LEU A 53 -0.90 -6.58 2.62
N MET A 54 0.39 -6.28 2.67
CA MET A 54 1.39 -6.96 3.48
C MET A 54 2.03 -5.92 4.39
N VAL A 55 2.18 -6.24 5.67
CA VAL A 55 2.87 -5.41 6.67
C VAL A 55 4.16 -6.13 7.05
N LEU A 56 5.28 -5.43 6.89
CA LEU A 56 6.61 -5.90 7.23
C LEU A 56 7.14 -5.08 8.40
N ASP A 57 7.60 -5.75 9.46
CA ASP A 57 8.24 -5.12 10.62
C ASP A 57 9.54 -5.85 10.93
N PHE A 58 10.65 -5.11 11.06
CA PHE A 58 12.01 -5.65 11.26
C PHE A 58 12.34 -6.90 10.41
N GLY A 59 11.96 -6.89 9.13
CA GLY A 59 12.23 -7.97 8.18
C GLY A 59 11.31 -9.19 8.33
N ARG A 60 10.25 -9.10 9.14
CA ARG A 60 9.24 -10.16 9.31
C ARG A 60 7.89 -9.71 8.78
N VAL A 61 7.21 -10.60 8.06
CA VAL A 61 5.81 -10.37 7.68
C VAL A 61 4.96 -10.55 8.93
N VAL A 62 4.30 -9.47 9.33
CA VAL A 62 3.45 -9.41 10.52
C VAL A 62 2.02 -9.77 10.18
N ALA A 63 1.53 -9.22 9.06
CA ALA A 63 0.18 -9.46 8.58
C ALA A 63 0.14 -9.41 7.07
N GLU A 64 -0.73 -10.21 6.47
CA GLU A 64 -0.95 -10.21 5.03
C GLU A 64 -2.38 -10.63 4.70
N GLY A 65 -3.01 -9.94 3.76
CA GLY A 65 -4.36 -10.29 3.29
C GLY A 65 -5.17 -9.11 2.80
N ASP A 66 -6.48 -9.19 2.99
CA ASP A 66 -7.42 -8.10 2.68
C ASP A 66 -7.02 -6.82 3.46
N PRO A 67 -6.89 -5.67 2.78
CA PRO A 67 -6.41 -4.44 3.43
C PRO A 67 -7.24 -4.01 4.64
N ALA A 68 -8.57 -4.14 4.57
CA ALA A 68 -9.43 -3.74 5.67
C ALA A 68 -9.24 -4.66 6.90
N THR A 69 -9.03 -5.95 6.67
CA THR A 69 -8.76 -6.92 7.73
C THR A 69 -7.39 -6.73 8.34
N VAL A 70 -6.36 -6.53 7.51
CA VAL A 70 -4.98 -6.26 7.97
C VAL A 70 -4.92 -4.99 8.83
N MET A 71 -5.55 -3.90 8.40
CA MET A 71 -5.56 -2.64 9.16
C MET A 71 -6.34 -2.69 10.48
N ARG A 72 -7.23 -3.68 10.66
CA ARG A 72 -7.92 -3.93 11.93
C ARG A 72 -7.13 -4.84 12.88
N SER A 73 -6.01 -5.42 12.44
CA SER A 73 -5.16 -6.22 13.31
C SER A 73 -4.60 -5.36 14.44
N ARG A 74 -4.72 -5.84 15.68
CA ARG A 74 -4.13 -5.17 16.85
C ARG A 74 -2.63 -4.97 16.68
N GLU A 75 -1.94 -5.98 16.15
CA GLU A 75 -0.49 -5.94 15.94
C GLU A 75 -0.08 -4.85 14.94
N VAL A 76 -0.81 -4.75 13.82
CA VAL A 76 -0.59 -3.70 12.81
C VAL A 76 -0.88 -2.31 13.40
N GLN A 77 -1.94 -2.21 14.20
CA GLN A 77 -2.30 -0.97 14.90
C GLN A 77 -1.23 -0.53 15.90
N THR A 78 -0.68 -1.45 16.69
CA THR A 78 0.44 -1.20 17.61
C THR A 78 1.65 -0.67 16.85
N ILE A 79 2.03 -1.30 15.73
CA ILE A 79 3.17 -0.88 14.89
C ILE A 79 2.95 0.53 14.34
N TYR A 80 1.76 0.82 13.80
CA TYR A 80 1.47 2.13 13.18
C TYR A 80 1.23 3.25 14.19
N MET A 81 0.62 2.98 15.34
CA MET A 81 0.31 4.00 16.36
C MET A 81 1.41 4.19 17.39
N GLY A 82 2.42 3.31 17.44
CA GLY A 82 3.52 3.38 18.41
C GLY A 82 3.08 3.23 19.87
N VAL A 83 1.87 2.73 20.11
CA VAL A 83 1.36 2.51 21.47
C VAL A 83 1.84 1.13 21.94
N PRO A 84 2.51 1.02 23.10
CA PRO A 84 2.95 -0.28 23.60
C PRO A 84 1.75 -1.21 23.81
N ALA A 85 1.92 -2.47 23.42
CA ALA A 85 0.92 -3.53 23.59
C ALA A 85 0.63 -3.83 25.06
#